data_AF-A0A9D8FIB4-F1
#
_entry.id   AF-A0A9D8FIB4-F1
#
_cell.length_a   1.000
_cell.length_b   1.000
_cell.length_c   1.000
_cell.angle_alpha   90.00
_cell.angle_beta   90.00
_cell.angle_gamma   90.00
#
_symmetry.space_group_name_H-M   'P 1'
#
loop_
_entity.id
_entity.type
_entity.pdbx_description
1 polymer ?
#
loop_
_entity_poly.entity_id
_entity_poly.type
_entity_poly.pdbx_seq_one_letter_code
_entity_poly.pdbx_strand_id
1 'polypeptide(L)' 'MGASLYLIFLIITIFIGFAVLIARSNRGEDTYNDLETEEWDCPECGFHVQAGDTCIYCGGDKQTSP' A
#
# COMPACT_ATOMS: atom_id res chain seq x y z
N MET A 1 -14.50 31.19 -34.85
CA MET A 1 -13.25 30.44 -34.56
C MET A 1 -12.92 30.40 -33.07
N GLY A 2 -13.20 31.43 -32.26
CA GLY A 2 -12.94 31.41 -30.81
C GLY A 2 -13.84 30.49 -29.97
N ALA A 3 -15.15 30.42 -30.29
CA ALA A 3 -16.11 29.59 -29.53
C ALA A 3 -15.73 28.10 -29.47
N SER A 4 -15.16 27.56 -30.55
CA SER A 4 -14.71 26.16 -30.61
C SER A 4 -13.56 25.86 -29.65
N LEU A 5 -12.64 26.81 -29.43
CA LEU A 5 -11.53 26.66 -28.48
C LEU A 5 -12.03 26.59 -27.03
N TYR A 6 -13.04 27.40 -26.69
CA TYR A 6 -13.68 27.35 -25.37
C TYR A 6 -14.37 26.00 -25.13
N LEU A 7 -15.04 25.45 -26.15
CA LEU A 7 -15.66 24.12 -26.04
C LEU A 7 -14.62 23.01 -25.85
N ILE A 8 -13.52 23.05 -26.61
CA ILE A 8 -12.43 22.08 -26.47
C ILE A 8 -11.80 22.15 -25.07
N PHE A 9 -11.58 23.37 -24.56
CA PHE A 9 -11.05 23.56 -23.21
C PHE A 9 -11.97 22.96 -22.14
N LEU A 10 -13.28 23.21 -22.22
CA LEU A 10 -14.26 22.62 -21.29
C LEU A 10 -14.28 21.09 -21.33
N ILE A 11 -14.15 20.51 -22.52
CA ILE A 11 -14.09 19.06 -22.67
C ILE A 11 -12.83 18.50 -21.98
N ILE A 12 -11.67 19.12 -22.20
CA ILE A 12 -10.41 18.70 -21.60
C ILE A 12 -10.46 18.79 -20.06
N THR A 13 -11.00 19.87 -19.50
CA THR A 13 -11.10 20.01 -18.03
C THR A 13 -12.01 18.96 -17.41
N ILE A 14 -13.11 18.60 -18.08
CA ILE A 14 -14.00 17.51 -17.65
C ILE A 14 -13.24 16.18 -17.64
N PHE A 15 -12.53 15.85 -18.71
CA PHE A 15 -11.74 14.60 -18.79
C PHE A 15 -10.66 14.51 -17.71
N ILE A 16 -9.94 15.61 -17.46
CA ILE A 16 -8.95 15.68 -16.37
C ILE A 16 -9.64 15.48 -15.01
N GLY A 17 -10.80 16.12 -14.79
CA GLY A 17 -11.59 15.95 -13.58
C GLY A 17 -12.00 14.49 -13.34
N PHE A 18 -12.52 13.82 -14.38
CA PHE A 18 -12.87 12.40 -14.32
C PHE A 18 -11.67 11.52 -14.02
N ALA A 19 -10.53 11.75 -14.67
CA ALA A 19 -9.30 11.00 -14.41
C ALA A 19 -8.84 11.15 -12.95
N VAL A 20 -8.92 12.36 -12.39
CA VAL A 20 -8.59 12.64 -10.97
C VAL A 20 -9.57 11.94 -10.03
N LEU A 21 -10.87 11.92 -10.34
CA LEU A 21 -11.87 11.23 -9.52
C LEU A 21 -11.63 9.71 -9.47
N ILE A 22 -11.34 9.10 -10.62
CA ILE A 22 -10.98 7.67 -10.70
C ILE A 22 -9.71 7.39 -9.89
N ALA A 23 -8.67 8.21 -10.05
CA ALA A 23 -7.42 8.06 -9.31
C ALA A 23 -7.59 8.21 -7.79
N ARG A 24 -8.51 9.07 -7.33
CA ARG A 24 -8.83 9.20 -5.90
C ARG A 24 -9.68 8.04 -5.40
N SER A 25 -10.62 7.55 -6.21
CA SER A 25 -11.50 6.43 -5.84
C SER A 25 -10.73 5.14 -5.54
N ASN A 26 -9.54 4.98 -6.14
CA ASN A 26 -8.69 3.80 -5.94
C ASN A 26 -7.69 3.95 -4.78
N ARG A 27 -7.73 5.04 -4.02
CA ARG A 27 -7.06 5.11 -2.72
C ARG A 27 -7.91 4.35 -1.71
N GLY A 28 -7.92 3.03 -1.86
CA GLY A 28 -8.32 2.12 -0.80
C GLY A 28 -7.39 2.35 0.38
N GLU A 29 -7.98 2.47 1.55
CA GLU A 29 -7.37 2.49 2.89
C GLU A 29 -6.06 1.69 2.93
N ASP A 30 -5.03 2.23 3.58
CA ASP A 30 -3.70 1.64 3.71
C ASP A 30 -3.74 0.31 4.50
N THR A 31 -4.32 -0.72 3.88
CA THR A 31 -4.68 -2.02 4.48
C THR A 31 -3.43 -2.86 4.79
N TYR A 32 -2.25 -2.36 4.40
CA TYR A 32 -0.97 -3.05 4.53
C TYR A 32 -0.01 -2.39 5.53
N ASN A 33 -0.41 -1.30 6.21
CA ASN A 33 0.43 -0.67 7.23
C ASN A 33 0.57 -1.48 8.52
N ASP A 34 -0.26 -2.52 8.72
CA ASP A 34 -0.26 -3.38 9.91
C ASP A 34 0.41 -4.74 9.66
N LEU A 35 1.11 -4.91 8.53
CA LEU A 35 1.94 -6.08 8.31
C LEU A 35 3.27 -5.90 9.05
N GLU A 36 3.41 -6.61 10.17
CA GLU A 36 4.70 -6.83 10.87
C GLU A 36 5.70 -7.48 9.88
N THR A 37 6.52 -6.64 9.25
CA THR A 37 7.51 -7.01 8.23
C THR A 37 8.94 -6.91 8.75
N GLU A 38 9.09 -6.73 10.07
CA GLU A 38 10.39 -6.77 10.70
C GLU A 38 10.98 -8.17 10.60
N GLU A 39 12.16 -8.25 9.98
CA GLU A 39 12.92 -9.49 9.86
C GLU A 39 13.61 -9.79 11.19
N TRP A 40 13.63 -11.06 11.61
CA TRP A 40 14.29 -11.48 12.84
C TRP A 40 14.81 -12.91 12.75
N ASP A 41 15.89 -13.19 13.45
CA ASP A 41 16.41 -14.54 13.58
C ASP A 41 15.74 -15.26 14.75
N CYS A 42 15.12 -16.41 14.45
CA CYS A 42 14.46 -17.21 15.47
C CYS A 42 15.47 -17.68 16.53
N PRO A 43 15.28 -17.34 17.82
CA PRO A 43 16.24 -17.67 18.87
C PRO A 43 16.28 -19.17 19.20
N GLU A 44 15.24 -19.91 18.81
CA GLU A 44 15.14 -21.35 19.07
C GLU A 44 15.84 -22.20 18.01
N CYS A 45 15.66 -21.86 16.72
CA CYS A 45 16.13 -22.69 15.61
C CYS A 45 17.09 -21.98 14.64
N GLY A 46 17.32 -20.67 14.79
CA GLY A 46 18.21 -19.88 13.94
C GLY A 46 17.65 -19.58 12.54
N PHE A 47 16.36 -19.86 12.30
CA PHE A 47 15.72 -19.53 11.03
C PHE A 47 15.46 -18.02 10.90
N HIS A 48 15.74 -17.46 9.73
CA HIS A 48 15.53 -16.05 9.42
C HIS A 48 14.08 -15.79 9.00
N VAL A 49 13.27 -15.31 9.94
CA VAL A 49 11.85 -15.00 9.74
C VAL A 49 11.72 -13.64 9.05
N GLN A 50 10.98 -13.59 7.95
CA GLN A 50 10.85 -12.40 7.10
C GLN A 50 9.62 -11.52 7.45
N ALA A 51 8.65 -12.09 8.15
CA ALA A 51 7.44 -11.38 8.58
C ALA A 51 6.71 -12.17 9.67
N GLY A 52 5.99 -11.43 10.52
CA GLY A 52 5.18 -11.96 11.61
C GLY A 52 5.96 -12.36 12.86
N ASP A 53 5.21 -12.69 13.92
CA ASP A 53 5.77 -12.92 15.25
C ASP A 53 6.07 -14.39 15.57
N THR A 54 5.67 -15.33 14.71
CA THR A 54 5.86 -16.77 14.96
C THR A 54 6.71 -17.41 13.89
N CYS A 55 7.74 -18.15 14.28
CA CYS A 55 8.62 -18.86 13.38
C CYS A 55 7.89 -20.02 12.68
N ILE A 56 7.87 -20.02 11.35
CA ILE A 56 7.21 -21.08 10.56
C ILE A 56 7.88 -22.46 10.66
N TYR A 57 9.12 -22.54 11.16
CA TYR A 57 9.87 -23.80 11.24
C TYR A 57 9.74 -24.50 12.59
N CYS A 58 9.80 -23.76 13.71
CA CYS A 58 9.74 -24.34 15.04
C CYS A 58 8.53 -23.88 15.88
N GLY A 59 7.80 -22.86 15.44
CA GLY A 59 6.67 -22.29 16.19
C GLY A 59 7.08 -21.38 17.35
N GLY A 60 8.38 -21.09 17.52
CA GLY A 60 8.85 -20.13 18.53
C GLY A 60 8.49 -18.70 18.17
N ASP A 61 8.22 -17.88 19.18
CA ASP A 61 7.77 -16.50 18.99
C ASP A 61 8.94 -15.49 19.01
N LYS A 62 8.71 -14.33 18.37
CA LYS A 62 9.60 -13.17 18.38
C LYS A 62 9.74 -12.72 19.83
N GLN A 63 10.96 -12.70 20.35
CA GLN A 63 11.21 -12.16 21.68
C GLN A 63 11.02 -10.64 21.62
N THR A 64 9.90 -10.15 22.16
CA THR A 64 9.73 -8.73 22.42
C THR A 64 10.69 -8.35 23.55
N SER A 65 11.80 -7.70 23.19
CA SER A 65 12.63 -7.06 24.20
C SER A 65 11.79 -6.01 24.94
N PRO A 66 11.78 -5.99 26.29
CA PRO A 66 11.03 -5.02 27.08
C PRO A 66 11.44 -3.57 26.81
#